data_AF-A0A1B2YUA3-F1
#
_entry.id   AF-A0A1B2YUA3-F1
#
_cell.length_a   1.000
_cell.length_b   1.000
_cell.length_c   1.000
_cell.angle_alpha   90.00
_cell.angle_beta   90.00
_cell.angle_gamma   90.00
#
_symmetry.space_group_name_H-M   'P 1'
#
loop_
_entity.id
_entity.type
_entity.pdbx_description
1 polymer ?
#
loop_
_entity_poly.entity_id
_entity_poly.type
_entity_poly.pdbx_seq_one_letter_code
_entity_poly.pdbx_strand_id
1 'polypeptide(L)'
;MINLTVLTVFLFFFFGFGQTSKLSPEHYKNKRKLFREQLPENSVAVIFSAPIKNRANDVDYVYHQDPNFFYLTGWHQPHSVLMIYKDAQSDGEGIYHEKIYVQERDEYNEMWDGKRYALDQVKKLDFERVTERVDFKKDITNLSSFDRVLLFEFKNDIRKQTMYVLKDGIHYKIDDPNNLFELKAAFREAINFPNDFNRKRHMAYQIIMDVDQNNLEESRTMVKQLIEEDGLLINDEIIQDFLKEPANNFYREAKKKTAYAMRNYNFDLETLPAIMADMRELKTKNEIELLQKAIAISVVGQIEVMKAMHPQMSEREIQGIHEFVYRKYGAADEGYPSIVGGGENGCVLHYNENEKQELNNQLVLMDLGAEFYGYTADVTRTVPSNGVFSSEQRALYQIVYDSQEASIKAAEVGNSFRDLYLLSYDIIAEGLMKLGIIKEASEAKKYYPHGLSHHIGLDVHDPGNYKLLAPNMVITIEPGIYIPQGSPCDPKWWNLGIRIEDDILVTSEGPVNLSADAPREWSEIEALMREESVLKKFVLPEIETLVK
;
A
#
# COMPACT_ATOMS: atom_id res chain seq x y z
N MET A 1 17.33 18.36 55.44
CA MET A 1 16.06 18.35 54.69
C MET A 1 16.42 18.24 53.22
N ILE A 2 16.34 17.02 52.67
CA ILE A 2 16.63 16.75 51.26
C ILE A 2 15.29 16.87 50.54
N ASN A 3 15.16 17.86 49.66
CA ASN A 3 14.00 18.03 48.79
C ASN A 3 14.07 16.99 47.68
N LEU A 4 13.18 15.99 47.77
CA LEU A 4 12.98 15.00 46.73
C LEU A 4 11.99 15.60 45.71
N THR A 5 12.49 16.05 44.57
CA THR A 5 11.64 16.45 43.44
C THR A 5 11.10 15.18 42.81
N VAL A 6 9.83 14.88 43.05
CA VAL A 6 9.10 13.79 42.39
C VAL A 6 8.92 14.18 40.92
N LEU A 7 9.68 13.54 40.05
CA LEU A 7 9.49 13.60 38.61
C LEU A 7 8.26 12.73 38.28
N THR A 8 7.09 13.34 38.18
CA THR A 8 5.88 12.65 37.74
C THR A 8 6.01 12.35 36.25
N VAL A 9 6.50 11.15 35.92
CA VAL A 9 6.44 10.61 34.57
C VAL A 9 4.97 10.29 34.29
N PHE A 10 4.31 11.12 33.48
CA PHE A 10 3.01 10.78 32.91
C PHE A 10 3.21 9.60 31.95
N LEU A 11 2.95 8.39 32.42
CA LEU A 11 2.72 7.23 31.55
C LEU A 11 1.36 7.44 30.88
N PHE A 12 1.39 7.90 29.62
CA PHE A 12 0.22 7.92 28.76
C PHE A 12 -0.05 6.50 28.27
N PHE A 13 -1.15 5.91 28.72
CA PHE A 13 -1.71 4.71 28.12
C PHE A 13 -2.36 5.11 26.79
N PHE A 14 -1.66 4.82 25.68
CA PHE A 14 -2.26 4.85 24.35
C PHE A 14 -3.03 3.54 24.17
N PHE A 15 -4.35 3.60 24.28
CA PHE A 15 -5.23 2.49 23.90
C PHE A 15 -5.70 2.70 22.46
N GLY A 16 -5.55 1.67 21.61
CA GLY A 16 -6.44 1.44 20.46
C GLY A 16 -6.11 2.07 19.10
N PHE A 17 -4.87 2.45 18.79
CA PHE A 17 -4.51 2.88 17.44
C PHE A 17 -3.45 1.95 16.83
N GLY A 18 -3.75 1.32 15.69
CA GLY A 18 -2.85 0.41 15.00
C GLY A 18 -1.59 1.11 14.51
N GLN A 19 -1.75 2.20 13.78
CA GLN A 19 -0.60 2.93 13.22
C GLN A 19 -0.22 4.12 14.12
N THR A 20 0.96 4.08 14.73
CA THR A 20 1.55 5.24 15.41
C THR A 20 2.93 5.52 14.81
N SER A 21 3.39 6.77 14.84
CA SER A 21 4.72 7.08 14.30
C SER A 21 5.83 6.89 15.36
N LYS A 22 6.98 6.37 14.91
CA LYS A 22 8.25 6.40 15.65
C LYS A 22 9.24 7.42 15.13
N LEU A 23 8.93 8.09 14.03
CA LEU A 23 9.78 9.10 13.43
C LEU A 23 9.55 10.45 14.11
N SER A 24 10.59 11.27 14.22
CA SER A 24 10.53 12.56 14.91
C SER A 24 9.67 13.57 14.15
N PRO A 25 9.05 14.56 14.84
CA PRO A 25 8.40 15.70 14.18
C PRO A 25 9.28 16.38 13.11
N GLU A 26 10.58 16.54 13.38
CA GLU A 26 11.56 17.08 12.43
C GLU A 26 11.67 16.25 11.13
N HIS A 27 11.49 14.92 11.21
CA HIS A 27 11.51 14.06 10.02
C HIS A 27 10.36 14.45 9.08
N TYR A 28 9.14 14.54 9.62
CA TYR A 28 7.95 14.89 8.85
C TYR A 28 8.00 16.33 8.34
N LYS A 29 8.52 17.27 9.13
CA LYS A 29 8.78 18.64 8.67
C LYS A 29 9.69 18.65 7.44
N ASN A 30 10.78 17.88 7.48
CA ASN A 30 11.70 17.77 6.35
C ASN A 30 11.03 17.12 5.12
N LYS A 31 10.19 16.08 5.30
CA LYS A 31 9.40 15.49 4.22
C LYS A 31 8.47 16.54 3.57
N ARG A 32 7.71 17.30 4.37
CA ARG A 32 6.83 18.36 3.83
C ARG A 32 7.60 19.47 3.12
N LYS A 33 8.79 19.83 3.61
CA LYS A 33 9.69 20.77 2.92
C LYS A 33 10.10 20.25 1.54
N LEU A 34 10.60 19.02 1.45
CA LEU A 34 11.03 18.39 0.18
C LEU A 34 9.86 18.20 -0.79
N PHE A 35 8.69 17.85 -0.26
CA PHE A 35 7.44 17.77 -1.02
C PHE A 35 7.09 19.14 -1.63
N ARG A 36 7.12 20.21 -0.83
CA ARG A 36 6.82 21.57 -1.28
C ARG A 36 7.77 22.06 -2.36
N GLU A 37 9.05 21.70 -2.29
CA GLU A 37 10.05 22.07 -3.31
C GLU A 37 9.67 21.55 -4.69
N GLN A 38 8.99 20.40 -4.78
CA GLN A 38 8.54 19.77 -6.03
C GLN A 38 7.19 20.29 -6.54
N LEU A 39 6.44 21.05 -5.74
CA LEU A 39 5.17 21.61 -6.17
C LEU A 39 5.37 22.62 -7.33
N PRO A 40 4.45 22.69 -8.31
CA PRO A 40 4.44 23.75 -9.31
C PRO A 40 4.28 25.13 -8.66
N GLU A 41 4.82 26.17 -9.29
CA GLU A 41 4.57 27.57 -8.90
C GLU A 41 3.07 27.88 -8.85
N ASN A 42 2.65 28.73 -7.92
CA ASN A 42 1.26 29.12 -7.70
C ASN A 42 0.29 27.94 -7.56
N SER A 43 0.71 26.92 -6.80
CA SER A 43 -0.08 25.72 -6.53
C SER A 43 -0.29 25.44 -5.05
N VAL A 44 -1.32 24.66 -4.75
CA VAL A 44 -1.59 24.10 -3.42
C VAL A 44 -1.94 22.62 -3.52
N ALA A 45 -1.37 21.79 -2.64
CA ALA A 45 -1.76 20.40 -2.46
C ALA A 45 -2.71 20.26 -1.27
N VAL A 46 -3.78 19.48 -1.44
CA VAL A 46 -4.76 19.18 -0.39
C VAL A 46 -4.85 17.67 -0.19
N ILE A 47 -4.37 17.19 0.96
CA ILE A 47 -4.32 15.76 1.30
C ILE A 47 -5.24 15.50 2.49
N PHE A 48 -6.13 14.52 2.36
CA PHE A 48 -7.09 14.15 3.39
C PHE A 48 -6.63 12.91 4.15
N SER A 49 -6.95 12.81 5.44
CA SER A 49 -6.82 11.56 6.18
C SER A 49 -7.73 10.47 5.59
N ALA A 50 -7.46 9.21 5.92
CA ALA A 50 -8.36 8.10 5.65
C ALA A 50 -9.70 8.25 6.37
N PRO A 51 -10.82 7.76 5.78
CA PRO A 51 -12.11 7.69 6.44
C PRO A 51 -12.15 6.55 7.47
N ILE A 52 -12.96 6.71 8.52
CA ILE A 52 -13.36 5.55 9.35
C ILE A 52 -14.31 4.67 8.52
N LYS A 53 -14.04 3.36 8.50
CA LYS A 53 -14.80 2.38 7.72
C LYS A 53 -15.68 1.54 8.65
N ASN A 54 -16.96 1.51 8.35
CA ASN A 54 -17.91 0.68 9.10
C ASN A 54 -17.80 -0.79 8.72
N ARG A 55 -17.76 -1.67 9.71
CA ARG A 55 -17.79 -3.13 9.54
C ARG A 55 -19.21 -3.66 9.59
N ALA A 56 -19.88 -3.47 10.73
CA ALA A 56 -21.27 -3.89 10.93
C ALA A 56 -21.91 -3.10 12.07
N ASN A 57 -23.09 -2.53 11.84
CA ASN A 57 -23.84 -1.75 12.83
C ASN A 57 -22.98 -0.65 13.48
N ASP A 58 -22.77 -0.72 14.79
CA ASP A 58 -21.97 0.19 15.62
C ASP A 58 -20.48 -0.17 15.70
N VAL A 59 -20.03 -1.19 14.96
CA VAL A 59 -18.63 -1.62 14.92
C VAL A 59 -17.97 -1.17 13.63
N ASP A 60 -16.84 -0.48 13.79
CA ASP A 60 -15.97 -0.06 12.69
C ASP A 60 -14.79 -1.04 12.53
N TYR A 61 -14.17 -1.03 11.35
CA TYR A 61 -12.86 -1.64 11.15
C TYR A 61 -11.80 -0.88 11.95
N VAL A 62 -10.69 -1.55 12.27
CA VAL A 62 -9.53 -0.89 12.86
C VAL A 62 -9.10 0.25 11.94
N TYR A 63 -8.90 1.45 12.51
CA TYR A 63 -8.52 2.61 11.71
C TYR A 63 -7.09 2.45 11.21
N HIS A 64 -6.93 2.60 9.90
CA HIS A 64 -5.65 2.65 9.20
C HIS A 64 -5.59 3.94 8.39
N GLN A 65 -4.46 4.66 8.47
CA GLN A 65 -4.32 5.99 7.88
C GLN A 65 -3.98 5.88 6.39
N ASP A 66 -4.34 6.91 5.61
CA ASP A 66 -3.85 7.05 4.25
C ASP A 66 -2.30 7.14 4.26
N PRO A 67 -1.58 6.24 3.58
CA PRO A 67 -0.12 6.18 3.66
C PRO A 67 0.58 7.46 3.19
N ASN A 68 0.00 8.20 2.23
CA ASN A 68 0.56 9.48 1.78
C ASN A 68 0.34 10.59 2.83
N PHE A 69 -0.84 10.63 3.45
CA PHE A 69 -1.10 11.51 4.59
C PHE A 69 -0.17 11.19 5.75
N PHE A 70 -0.03 9.91 6.11
CA PHE A 70 0.86 9.47 7.18
C PHE A 70 2.34 9.81 6.88
N TYR A 71 2.80 9.60 5.65
CA TYR A 71 4.17 9.92 5.22
C TYR A 71 4.54 11.40 5.43
N LEU A 72 3.59 12.32 5.23
CA LEU A 72 3.82 13.76 5.39
C LEU A 72 3.60 14.26 6.82
N THR A 73 2.91 13.50 7.68
CA THR A 73 2.40 14.01 8.96
C THR A 73 2.78 13.20 10.19
N GLY A 74 2.98 11.89 10.06
CA GLY A 74 3.01 10.93 11.17
C GLY A 74 1.69 10.86 11.96
N TRP A 75 0.62 11.42 11.42
CA TRP A 75 -0.66 11.61 12.10
C TRP A 75 -1.59 10.42 11.90
N HIS A 76 -2.21 9.96 12.98
CA HIS A 76 -2.98 8.70 13.00
C HIS A 76 -4.44 8.87 13.44
N GLN A 77 -4.95 10.10 13.57
CA GLN A 77 -6.36 10.33 13.87
C GLN A 77 -7.14 10.69 12.60
N PRO A 78 -8.42 10.27 12.49
CA PRO A 78 -9.26 10.58 11.33
C PRO A 78 -9.66 12.07 11.27
N HIS A 79 -10.50 12.40 10.28
CA HIS A 79 -11.11 13.73 10.10
C HIS A 79 -10.11 14.88 10.01
N SER A 80 -8.97 14.63 9.38
CA SER A 80 -7.88 15.60 9.28
C SER A 80 -7.57 15.93 7.82
N VAL A 81 -7.07 17.15 7.59
CA VAL A 81 -6.68 17.64 6.26
C VAL A 81 -5.34 18.35 6.38
N LEU A 82 -4.45 18.14 5.42
CA LEU A 82 -3.19 18.85 5.28
C LEU A 82 -3.23 19.66 3.99
N MET A 83 -2.96 20.97 4.11
CA MET A 83 -2.73 21.84 2.96
C MET A 83 -1.25 22.24 2.92
N ILE A 84 -0.61 22.08 1.77
CA ILE A 84 0.77 22.54 1.52
C ILE A 84 0.75 23.45 0.31
N TYR A 85 1.23 24.68 0.47
CA TYR A 85 1.30 25.72 -0.55
C TYR A 85 2.72 25.81 -1.08
N LYS A 86 2.89 25.91 -2.40
CA LYS A 86 4.20 26.18 -3.00
C LYS A 86 4.75 27.52 -2.48
N ASP A 87 3.92 28.55 -2.67
CA ASP A 87 4.20 29.93 -2.31
C ASP A 87 3.78 30.26 -0.88
N ALA A 88 4.53 31.20 -0.30
CA ALA A 88 4.28 31.71 1.04
C ALA A 88 2.87 32.27 1.19
N GLN A 89 2.16 31.78 2.21
CA GLN A 89 0.92 32.36 2.72
C GLN A 89 1.23 33.25 3.93
N SER A 90 0.30 34.13 4.30
CA SER A 90 0.49 34.99 5.47
C SER A 90 -0.80 35.18 6.27
N ASP A 91 -0.67 35.18 7.59
CA ASP A 91 -1.73 35.52 8.53
C ASP A 91 -1.18 36.38 9.69
N GLY A 92 -1.98 36.55 10.75
CA GLY A 92 -1.58 37.31 11.94
C GLY A 92 -0.43 36.69 12.74
N GLU A 93 -0.09 35.42 12.49
CA GLU A 93 1.03 34.71 13.11
C GLU A 93 2.30 34.73 12.21
N GLY A 94 2.23 35.38 11.04
CA GLY A 94 3.34 35.54 10.10
C GLY A 94 3.20 34.70 8.83
N ILE A 95 4.33 34.35 8.23
CA ILE A 95 4.39 33.57 6.98
C ILE A 95 4.29 32.08 7.29
N TYR A 96 3.59 31.33 6.43
CA TYR A 96 3.52 29.87 6.47
C TYR A 96 3.38 29.27 5.07
N HIS A 97 3.66 27.97 4.94
CA HIS A 97 3.53 27.19 3.70
C HIS A 97 2.71 25.93 3.90
N GLU A 98 2.35 25.61 5.13
CA GLU A 98 1.53 24.44 5.45
C GLU A 98 0.57 24.74 6.59
N LYS A 99 -0.59 24.10 6.53
CA LYS A 99 -1.59 24.14 7.58
C LYS A 99 -2.25 22.78 7.71
N ILE A 100 -2.28 22.23 8.91
CA ILE A 100 -3.03 21.02 9.25
C ILE A 100 -4.31 21.39 9.99
N TYR A 101 -5.39 20.70 9.62
CA TYR A 101 -6.72 20.79 10.19
C TYR A 101 -7.00 19.47 10.89
N VAL A 102 -7.27 19.49 12.19
CA VAL A 102 -7.49 18.27 13.00
C VAL A 102 -8.87 18.29 13.67
N GLN A 103 -9.34 17.11 14.08
CA GLN A 103 -10.60 16.99 14.79
C GLN A 103 -10.56 17.69 16.16
N GLU A 104 -11.66 18.35 16.53
CA GLU A 104 -11.82 18.98 17.83
C GLU A 104 -11.86 17.93 18.95
N ARG A 105 -11.41 18.33 20.15
CA ARG A 105 -11.61 17.51 21.34
C ARG A 105 -13.09 17.44 21.70
N ASP A 106 -13.50 16.27 22.14
CA ASP A 106 -14.87 15.98 22.55
C ASP A 106 -14.80 15.10 23.80
N GLU A 107 -14.89 15.74 24.97
CA GLU A 107 -14.71 15.03 26.24
C GLU A 107 -15.71 13.88 26.43
N TYR A 108 -16.91 13.99 25.88
CA TYR A 108 -17.92 12.95 25.97
C TYR A 108 -17.54 11.75 25.11
N ASN A 109 -17.25 11.96 23.82
CA ASN A 109 -16.90 10.85 22.92
C ASN A 109 -15.52 10.25 23.22
N GLU A 110 -14.59 11.02 23.79
CA GLU A 110 -13.29 10.49 24.23
C GLU A 110 -13.39 9.42 25.33
N MET A 111 -14.53 9.34 26.04
CA MET A 111 -14.79 8.25 26.99
C MET A 111 -15.08 6.91 26.30
N TRP A 112 -15.52 6.94 25.05
CA TRP A 112 -15.95 5.78 24.27
C TRP A 112 -14.92 5.40 23.21
N ASP A 113 -14.44 6.39 22.46
CA ASP A 113 -13.66 6.17 21.23
C ASP A 113 -12.15 6.42 21.43
N GLY A 114 -11.74 6.79 22.65
CA GLY A 114 -10.36 7.11 22.99
C GLY A 114 -10.00 8.58 22.85
N LYS A 115 -8.80 8.94 23.33
CA LYS A 115 -8.36 10.33 23.47
C LYS A 115 -8.03 10.98 22.12
N ARG A 116 -8.47 12.23 21.93
CA ARG A 116 -8.07 13.09 20.81
C ARG A 116 -6.95 14.03 21.24
N TYR A 117 -6.04 14.35 20.32
CA TYR A 117 -4.98 15.32 20.61
C TYR A 117 -5.58 16.72 20.79
N ALA A 118 -5.14 17.42 21.83
CA ALA A 118 -5.39 18.86 21.96
C ALA A 118 -4.49 19.65 21.00
N LEU A 119 -4.95 20.82 20.54
CA LEU A 119 -4.20 21.65 19.60
C LEU A 119 -2.78 21.99 20.08
N ASP A 120 -2.57 22.20 21.39
CA ASP A 120 -1.25 22.48 21.95
C ASP A 120 -0.28 21.29 21.84
N GLN A 121 -0.81 20.07 21.80
CA GLN A 121 -0.03 18.86 21.54
C GLN A 121 0.32 18.75 20.06
N VAL A 122 -0.63 19.02 19.16
CA VAL A 122 -0.40 19.00 17.70
C VAL A 122 0.60 20.08 17.28
N LYS A 123 0.57 21.26 17.92
CA LYS A 123 1.57 22.34 17.71
C LYS A 123 3.01 21.92 18.04
N LYS A 124 3.23 20.83 18.77
CA LYS A 124 4.56 20.26 19.05
C LYS A 124 5.05 19.30 17.96
N LEU A 125 4.24 19.06 16.92
CA LEU A 125 4.56 18.17 15.80
C LEU A 125 5.18 18.93 14.59
N ASP A 126 5.75 20.11 14.84
CA ASP A 126 6.50 20.90 13.86
C ASP A 126 5.73 21.33 12.60
N PHE A 127 4.40 21.40 12.67
CA PHE A 127 3.59 22.06 11.65
C PHE A 127 3.69 23.58 11.76
N GLU A 128 3.77 24.29 10.63
CA GLU A 128 3.82 25.76 10.63
C GLU A 128 2.50 26.40 11.08
N ARG A 129 1.36 25.80 10.72
CA ARG A 129 0.03 26.17 11.21
C ARG A 129 -0.79 24.94 11.59
N VAL A 130 -1.51 25.05 12.69
CA VAL A 130 -2.40 24.02 13.23
C VAL A 130 -3.72 24.66 13.62
N THR A 131 -4.83 24.14 13.11
CA THR A 131 -6.17 24.55 13.53
C THR A 131 -7.14 23.37 13.53
N GLU A 132 -8.38 23.63 13.92
CA GLU A 132 -9.46 22.66 13.93
C GLU A 132 -10.13 22.56 12.54
N ARG A 133 -10.65 21.38 12.23
CA ARG A 133 -11.31 21.08 10.94
C ARG A 133 -12.52 21.95 10.64
N VAL A 134 -13.18 22.52 11.65
CA VAL A 134 -14.25 23.53 11.47
C VAL A 134 -13.80 24.72 10.62
N ASP A 135 -12.51 25.07 10.62
CA ASP A 135 -12.00 26.21 9.87
C ASP A 135 -11.67 25.88 8.40
N PHE A 136 -11.60 24.59 8.03
CA PHE A 136 -11.18 24.18 6.68
C PHE A 136 -12.04 24.79 5.58
N LYS A 137 -13.38 24.76 5.75
CA LYS A 137 -14.33 25.27 4.75
C LYS A 137 -14.16 26.77 4.47
N LYS A 138 -13.70 27.54 5.47
CA LYS A 138 -13.42 28.96 5.33
C LYS A 138 -12.16 29.20 4.50
N ASP A 139 -11.11 28.42 4.74
CA ASP A 139 -9.81 28.60 4.11
C ASP A 139 -9.78 28.16 2.63
N ILE A 140 -10.66 27.25 2.21
CA ILE A 140 -10.74 26.80 0.80
C ILE A 140 -11.55 27.72 -0.13
N THR A 141 -12.11 28.82 0.37
CA THR A 141 -12.97 29.72 -0.42
C THR A 141 -12.26 30.43 -1.57
N ASN A 142 -10.91 30.47 -1.56
CA ASN A 142 -10.10 31.16 -2.56
C ASN A 142 -9.21 30.21 -3.39
N LEU A 143 -9.57 28.92 -3.48
CA LEU A 143 -8.77 27.94 -4.24
C LEU A 143 -8.69 28.24 -5.74
N SER A 144 -9.64 29.00 -6.29
CA SER A 144 -9.63 29.47 -7.68
C SER A 144 -8.50 30.46 -8.00
N SER A 145 -7.80 30.98 -6.99
CA SER A 145 -6.65 31.89 -7.19
C SER A 145 -5.34 31.15 -7.54
N PHE A 146 -5.27 29.85 -7.28
CA PHE A 146 -4.14 29.01 -7.65
C PHE A 146 -4.27 28.52 -9.08
N ASP A 147 -3.15 28.44 -9.79
CA ASP A 147 -3.10 27.87 -11.14
C ASP A 147 -3.37 26.35 -11.08
N ARG A 148 -2.95 25.70 -9.98
CA ARG A 148 -3.17 24.26 -9.76
C ARG A 148 -3.54 23.93 -8.32
N VAL A 149 -4.57 23.09 -8.16
CA VAL A 149 -4.96 22.46 -6.90
C VAL A 149 -4.71 20.96 -6.99
N LEU A 150 -3.64 20.51 -6.36
CA LEU A 150 -3.16 19.13 -6.42
C LEU A 150 -3.92 18.26 -5.41
N LEU A 151 -4.44 17.11 -5.86
CA LEU A 151 -5.22 16.21 -5.02
C LEU A 151 -5.13 14.75 -5.52
N PHE A 152 -5.44 13.82 -4.63
CA PHE A 152 -5.75 12.45 -5.03
C PHE A 152 -7.19 12.37 -5.52
N GLU A 153 -7.45 11.48 -6.49
CA GLU A 153 -8.79 11.26 -7.02
C GLU A 153 -9.77 10.88 -5.90
N PHE A 154 -10.95 11.52 -5.90
CA PHE A 154 -12.01 11.17 -4.95
C PHE A 154 -12.50 9.74 -5.17
N LYS A 155 -12.59 8.98 -4.07
CA LYS A 155 -13.28 7.70 -4.02
C LYS A 155 -14.63 7.87 -3.31
N ASN A 156 -15.65 7.15 -3.78
CA ASN A 156 -17.04 7.25 -3.30
C ASN A 156 -17.32 6.41 -2.04
N ASP A 157 -16.33 6.26 -1.18
CA ASP A 157 -16.27 5.23 -0.14
C ASP A 157 -16.29 5.81 1.28
N ILE A 158 -16.85 7.01 1.44
CA ILE A 158 -16.90 7.75 2.71
C ILE A 158 -18.35 7.91 3.14
N ARG A 159 -18.65 7.52 4.39
CA ARG A 159 -19.97 7.70 4.98
C ARG A 159 -20.06 9.01 5.74
N LYS A 160 -21.28 9.57 5.81
CA LYS A 160 -21.61 10.59 6.81
C LYS A 160 -21.44 10.00 8.20
N GLN A 161 -20.95 10.84 9.10
CA GLN A 161 -20.81 10.50 10.50
C GLN A 161 -21.54 11.49 11.38
N THR A 162 -21.89 11.01 12.56
CA THR A 162 -22.63 11.76 13.57
C THR A 162 -21.71 12.14 14.73
N MET A 163 -22.05 13.22 15.43
CA MET A 163 -21.42 13.63 16.69
C MET A 163 -22.47 13.84 17.78
N TYR A 164 -22.02 14.01 19.02
CA TYR A 164 -22.87 14.40 20.14
C TYR A 164 -22.68 15.87 20.47
N VAL A 165 -23.77 16.56 20.76
CA VAL A 165 -23.75 17.94 21.26
C VAL A 165 -24.51 18.02 22.57
N LEU A 166 -23.93 18.71 23.56
CA LEU A 166 -24.56 18.96 24.84
C LEU A 166 -25.48 20.18 24.73
N LYS A 167 -26.78 19.97 24.95
CA LYS A 167 -27.77 21.05 25.01
C LYS A 167 -28.69 20.84 26.20
N ASP A 168 -28.84 21.87 27.03
CA ASP A 168 -29.69 21.83 28.24
C ASP A 168 -29.37 20.64 29.19
N GLY A 169 -28.10 20.24 29.25
CA GLY A 169 -27.62 19.10 30.06
C GLY A 169 -27.86 17.72 29.45
N ILE A 170 -28.38 17.64 28.22
CA ILE A 170 -28.68 16.39 27.50
C ILE A 170 -27.81 16.29 26.24
N HIS A 171 -27.24 15.11 25.99
CA HIS A 171 -26.47 14.83 24.77
C HIS A 171 -27.40 14.44 23.63
N TYR A 172 -27.36 15.18 22.53
CA TYR A 172 -28.10 14.89 21.31
C TYR A 172 -27.16 14.40 20.22
N LYS A 173 -27.52 13.30 19.56
CA LYS A 173 -26.81 12.79 18.38
C LYS A 173 -27.27 13.58 17.15
N ILE A 174 -26.33 14.20 16.45
CA ILE A 174 -26.57 15.00 15.24
C ILE A 174 -25.61 14.56 14.12
N ASP A 175 -25.93 14.87 12.87
CA ASP A 175 -24.93 14.76 11.79
C ASP A 175 -23.78 15.73 12.06
N ASP A 176 -22.54 15.24 11.97
CA ASP A 176 -21.35 16.07 12.15
C ASP A 176 -21.12 16.90 10.88
N PRO A 177 -21.29 18.24 10.92
CA PRO A 177 -21.22 19.09 9.74
C PRO A 177 -19.80 19.23 9.18
N ASN A 178 -18.77 18.75 9.89
CA ASN A 178 -17.37 18.86 9.51
C ASN A 178 -16.72 17.48 9.39
N ASN A 179 -17.50 16.39 9.36
CA ASN A 179 -16.94 15.05 9.13
C ASN A 179 -16.23 14.98 7.76
N LEU A 180 -15.47 13.92 7.52
CA LEU A 180 -14.63 13.85 6.33
C LEU A 180 -15.44 13.89 5.01
N PHE A 181 -16.66 13.34 5.02
CA PHE A 181 -17.58 13.42 3.88
C PHE A 181 -17.92 14.88 3.57
N GLU A 182 -18.31 15.66 4.58
CA GLU A 182 -18.68 17.07 4.42
C GLU A 182 -17.48 17.96 4.07
N LEU A 183 -16.27 17.66 4.55
CA LEU A 183 -15.04 18.36 4.16
C LEU A 183 -14.69 18.10 2.69
N LYS A 184 -14.75 16.84 2.24
CA LYS A 184 -14.50 16.52 0.81
C LYS A 184 -15.58 17.09 -0.09
N ALA A 185 -16.85 17.11 0.34
CA ALA A 185 -17.93 17.73 -0.43
C ALA A 185 -17.70 19.24 -0.63
N ALA A 186 -17.36 19.97 0.44
CA ALA A 186 -17.04 21.39 0.34
C ALA A 186 -15.80 21.66 -0.54
N PHE A 187 -14.78 20.80 -0.45
CA PHE A 187 -13.59 20.91 -1.30
C PHE A 187 -13.91 20.66 -2.78
N ARG A 188 -14.75 19.66 -3.10
CA ARG A 188 -15.23 19.42 -4.47
C ARG A 188 -15.93 20.65 -5.04
N GLU A 189 -16.79 21.29 -4.25
CA GLU A 189 -17.47 22.52 -4.66
C GLU A 189 -16.48 23.67 -4.89
N ALA A 190 -15.52 23.85 -3.98
CA ALA A 190 -14.53 24.93 -4.05
C ALA A 190 -13.62 24.88 -5.28
N ILE A 191 -13.32 23.69 -5.80
CA ILE A 191 -12.53 23.49 -7.03
C ILE A 191 -13.41 23.27 -8.27
N ASN A 192 -14.72 23.44 -8.14
CA ASN A 192 -15.71 23.17 -9.18
C ASN A 192 -15.54 21.76 -9.80
N PHE A 193 -15.33 20.75 -8.96
CA PHE A 193 -15.11 19.36 -9.41
C PHE A 193 -16.37 18.80 -10.06
N PRO A 194 -16.29 18.24 -11.29
CA PRO A 194 -17.49 17.81 -12.01
C PRO A 194 -18.16 16.58 -11.37
N ASN A 195 -19.50 16.55 -11.39
CA ASN A 195 -20.29 15.45 -10.83
C ASN A 195 -20.20 14.16 -11.67
N ASP A 196 -20.07 14.30 -12.99
CA ASP A 196 -19.91 13.21 -13.96
C ASP A 196 -18.43 12.99 -14.32
N PHE A 197 -17.51 13.28 -13.41
CA PHE A 197 -16.08 13.13 -13.66
C PHE A 197 -15.74 11.72 -14.17
N ASN A 198 -15.05 11.64 -15.30
CA ASN A 198 -14.46 10.42 -15.82
C ASN A 198 -12.97 10.69 -16.01
N ARG A 199 -12.13 9.93 -15.28
CA ARG A 199 -10.68 10.13 -15.27
C ARG A 199 -10.07 9.90 -16.65
N LYS A 200 -10.47 8.86 -17.37
CA LYS A 200 -9.93 8.53 -18.70
C LYS A 200 -10.29 9.60 -19.74
N ARG A 201 -11.51 10.15 -19.67
CA ARG A 201 -11.91 11.34 -20.46
C ARG A 201 -11.04 12.54 -20.15
N HIS A 202 -10.78 12.80 -18.86
CA HIS A 202 -9.91 13.89 -18.44
C HIS A 202 -8.47 13.73 -18.94
N MET A 203 -7.90 12.52 -18.85
CA MET A 203 -6.58 12.20 -19.41
C MET A 203 -6.55 12.41 -20.93
N ALA A 204 -7.57 11.95 -21.65
CA ALA A 204 -7.68 12.18 -23.09
C ALA A 204 -7.72 13.68 -23.42
N TYR A 205 -8.44 14.47 -22.64
CA TYR A 205 -8.48 15.93 -22.80
C TYR A 205 -7.11 16.58 -22.53
N GLN A 206 -6.36 16.13 -21.53
CA GLN A 206 -4.99 16.61 -21.29
C GLN A 206 -4.06 16.31 -22.48
N ILE A 207 -4.12 15.09 -23.02
CA ILE A 207 -3.36 14.72 -24.24
C ILE A 207 -3.73 15.63 -25.42
N ILE A 208 -5.03 15.90 -25.63
CA ILE A 208 -5.51 16.81 -26.68
C ILE A 208 -5.06 18.27 -26.43
N MET A 209 -4.93 18.69 -25.18
CA MET A 209 -4.41 20.02 -24.82
C MET A 209 -2.92 20.16 -25.09
N ASP A 210 -2.14 19.09 -24.93
CA ASP A 210 -0.68 19.12 -25.10
C ASP A 210 -0.22 18.81 -26.54
N VAL A 211 -1.14 18.35 -27.40
CA VAL A 211 -0.82 17.99 -28.79
C VAL A 211 -0.34 19.19 -29.63
N ASP A 212 0.63 18.91 -30.50
CA ASP A 212 1.13 19.77 -31.56
C ASP A 212 1.32 18.97 -32.88
N GLN A 213 1.99 19.57 -33.87
CA GLN A 213 2.18 18.91 -35.18
C GLN A 213 3.19 17.75 -35.14
N ASN A 214 4.09 17.72 -34.17
CA ASN A 214 5.17 16.75 -34.08
C ASN A 214 4.74 15.47 -33.35
N ASN A 215 3.78 15.56 -32.43
CA ASN A 215 3.34 14.44 -31.58
C ASN A 215 1.88 13.99 -31.84
N LEU A 216 1.25 14.44 -32.93
CA LEU A 216 -0.17 14.17 -33.22
C LEU A 216 -0.51 12.67 -33.28
N GLU A 217 0.29 11.89 -34.01
CA GLU A 217 0.02 10.45 -34.20
C GLU A 217 0.24 9.64 -32.92
N GLU A 218 1.25 10.02 -32.13
CA GLU A 218 1.50 9.43 -30.80
C GLU A 218 0.35 9.75 -29.85
N SER A 219 -0.07 11.02 -29.79
CA SER A 219 -1.19 11.47 -28.96
C SER A 219 -2.49 10.75 -29.33
N ARG A 220 -2.76 10.55 -30.63
CA ARG A 220 -3.90 9.76 -31.11
C ARG A 220 -3.82 8.30 -30.70
N THR A 221 -2.62 7.71 -30.72
CA THR A 221 -2.39 6.34 -30.24
C THR A 221 -2.69 6.22 -28.76
N MET A 222 -2.22 7.16 -27.94
CA MET A 222 -2.52 7.21 -26.50
C MET A 222 -4.02 7.35 -26.23
N VAL A 223 -4.72 8.23 -26.95
CA VAL A 223 -6.18 8.37 -26.81
C VAL A 223 -6.92 7.10 -27.22
N LYS A 224 -6.47 6.39 -28.27
CA LYS A 224 -7.05 5.08 -28.66
C LYS A 224 -6.87 4.03 -27.57
N GLN A 225 -5.71 3.97 -26.91
CA GLN A 225 -5.49 3.07 -25.77
C GLN A 225 -6.46 3.38 -24.62
N LEU A 226 -6.70 4.66 -24.32
CA LEU A 226 -7.71 5.03 -23.32
C LEU A 226 -9.13 4.59 -23.70
N ILE A 227 -9.47 4.56 -24.99
CA ILE A 227 -10.77 4.03 -25.48
C ILE A 227 -10.84 2.51 -25.36
N GLU A 228 -9.73 1.79 -25.58
CA GLU A 228 -9.68 0.34 -25.36
C GLU A 228 -9.93 -0.03 -23.89
N GLU A 229 -9.47 0.82 -22.97
CA GLU A 229 -9.71 0.69 -21.53
C GLU A 229 -11.12 1.15 -21.10
N ASP A 230 -11.65 2.21 -21.72
CA ASP A 230 -13.01 2.72 -21.50
C ASP A 230 -13.71 3.03 -22.83
N GLY A 231 -14.46 2.03 -23.33
CA GLY A 231 -15.16 2.12 -24.60
C GLY A 231 -16.21 3.22 -24.68
N LEU A 232 -16.67 3.80 -23.55
CA LEU A 232 -17.64 4.89 -23.57
C LEU A 232 -17.05 6.19 -24.12
N LEU A 233 -15.73 6.35 -24.06
CA LEU A 233 -15.01 7.53 -24.56
C LEU A 233 -15.20 7.76 -26.06
N ILE A 234 -15.49 6.71 -26.83
CA ILE A 234 -15.76 6.83 -28.27
C ILE A 234 -16.98 7.72 -28.58
N ASN A 235 -17.87 7.93 -27.61
CA ASN A 235 -19.07 8.75 -27.77
C ASN A 235 -18.83 10.24 -27.47
N ASP A 236 -17.66 10.62 -26.98
CA ASP A 236 -17.31 12.01 -26.69
C ASP A 236 -16.99 12.77 -27.98
N GLU A 237 -17.74 13.84 -28.26
CA GLU A 237 -17.61 14.60 -29.51
C GLU A 237 -16.20 15.19 -29.73
N ILE A 238 -15.52 15.61 -28.66
CA ILE A 238 -14.18 16.20 -28.74
C ILE A 238 -13.15 15.12 -29.08
N ILE A 239 -13.26 13.95 -28.44
CA ILE A 239 -12.41 12.79 -28.73
C ILE A 239 -12.64 12.30 -30.16
N GLN A 240 -13.89 12.21 -30.61
CA GLN A 240 -14.21 11.86 -32.00
C GLN A 240 -13.60 12.86 -32.98
N ASP A 241 -13.73 14.16 -32.73
CA ASP A 241 -13.14 15.20 -33.58
C ASP A 241 -11.61 15.10 -33.63
N PHE A 242 -10.97 14.80 -32.50
CA PHE A 242 -9.52 14.61 -32.44
C PHE A 242 -9.01 13.43 -33.28
N LEU A 243 -9.79 12.33 -33.32
CA LEU A 243 -9.43 11.09 -34.03
C LEU A 243 -9.74 11.12 -35.54
N LYS A 244 -10.46 12.12 -36.06
CA LYS A 244 -10.78 12.22 -37.50
C LYS A 244 -9.55 12.56 -38.35
N GLU A 245 -9.41 11.88 -39.49
CA GLU A 245 -8.42 12.18 -40.55
C GLU A 245 -9.08 12.97 -41.71
N PRO A 246 -8.34 13.79 -42.50
CA PRO A 246 -6.96 14.26 -42.35
C PRO A 246 -6.86 15.79 -42.09
N ALA A 247 -5.66 16.24 -41.71
CA ALA A 247 -5.19 17.64 -41.66
C ALA A 247 -5.51 18.50 -40.42
N ASN A 248 -4.54 19.39 -40.12
CA ASN A 248 -4.32 20.26 -38.96
C ASN A 248 -5.53 20.97 -38.30
N ASN A 249 -6.69 21.05 -38.94
CA ASN A 249 -7.81 21.84 -38.43
C ASN A 249 -8.58 21.11 -37.33
N PHE A 250 -8.76 19.79 -37.44
CA PHE A 250 -9.57 19.02 -36.48
C PHE A 250 -8.93 18.92 -35.11
N TYR A 251 -7.62 18.63 -35.01
CA TYR A 251 -6.96 18.63 -33.70
C TYR A 251 -6.91 20.04 -33.07
N ARG A 252 -6.78 21.10 -33.88
CA ARG A 252 -6.82 22.49 -33.39
C ARG A 252 -8.20 22.87 -32.89
N GLU A 253 -9.26 22.42 -33.57
CA GLU A 253 -10.64 22.62 -33.14
C GLU A 253 -10.94 21.81 -31.88
N ALA A 254 -10.53 20.53 -31.83
CA ALA A 254 -10.62 19.69 -30.65
C ALA A 254 -9.91 20.35 -29.47
N LYS A 255 -8.66 20.81 -29.64
CA LYS A 255 -7.90 21.55 -28.61
C LYS A 255 -8.62 22.81 -28.13
N LYS A 256 -9.28 23.57 -29.01
CA LYS A 256 -10.12 24.72 -28.60
C LYS A 256 -11.36 24.28 -27.81
N LYS A 257 -12.07 23.24 -28.26
CA LYS A 257 -13.24 22.69 -27.56
C LYS A 257 -12.85 22.13 -26.19
N THR A 258 -11.72 21.43 -26.10
CA THR A 258 -11.13 20.92 -24.86
C THR A 258 -10.78 22.06 -23.91
N ALA A 259 -10.09 23.10 -24.40
CA ALA A 259 -9.76 24.27 -23.59
C ALA A 259 -11.02 24.91 -23.01
N TYR A 260 -12.10 25.02 -23.80
CA TYR A 260 -13.38 25.47 -23.30
C TYR A 260 -13.97 24.50 -22.26
N ALA A 261 -13.98 23.20 -22.52
CA ALA A 261 -14.52 22.19 -21.60
C ALA A 261 -13.79 22.16 -20.25
N MET A 262 -12.49 22.46 -20.21
CA MET A 262 -11.66 22.45 -19.01
C MET A 262 -11.49 23.81 -18.32
N ARG A 263 -11.94 24.91 -18.93
CA ARG A 263 -11.64 26.30 -18.50
C ARG A 263 -12.02 26.65 -17.05
N ASN A 264 -12.92 25.90 -16.44
CA ASN A 264 -13.44 26.17 -15.10
C ASN A 264 -12.85 25.22 -14.04
N TYR A 265 -11.78 24.50 -14.37
CA TYR A 265 -11.12 23.56 -13.46
C TYR A 265 -9.66 23.94 -13.33
N ASN A 266 -9.15 23.92 -12.10
CA ASN A 266 -7.73 24.09 -11.81
C ASN A 266 -7.16 22.90 -11.03
N PHE A 267 -7.90 21.78 -10.93
CA PHE A 267 -7.43 20.62 -10.19
C PHE A 267 -6.41 19.79 -10.99
N ASP A 268 -5.46 19.17 -10.30
CA ASP A 268 -4.40 18.32 -10.86
C ASP A 268 -4.35 16.98 -10.11
N LEU A 269 -4.67 15.91 -10.82
CA LEU A 269 -4.77 14.54 -10.29
C LEU A 269 -3.53 13.70 -10.54
N GLU A 270 -2.53 14.23 -11.24
CA GLU A 270 -1.39 13.45 -11.74
C GLU A 270 -0.08 13.86 -11.05
N THR A 271 0.12 15.15 -10.81
CA THR A 271 1.35 15.66 -10.20
C THR A 271 1.51 15.21 -8.75
N LEU A 272 0.43 15.18 -7.95
CA LEU A 272 0.50 14.77 -6.55
C LEU A 272 0.90 13.28 -6.40
N PRO A 273 0.24 12.31 -7.07
CA PRO A 273 0.70 10.93 -7.06
C PRO A 273 2.14 10.75 -7.52
N ALA A 274 2.58 11.47 -8.57
CA ALA A 274 3.95 11.38 -9.08
C ALA A 274 4.99 11.84 -8.05
N ILE A 275 4.77 13.00 -7.41
CA ILE A 275 5.65 13.49 -6.33
C ILE A 275 5.71 12.46 -5.19
N MET A 276 4.57 11.89 -4.79
CA MET A 276 4.54 10.91 -3.71
C MET A 276 5.27 9.61 -4.09
N ALA A 277 5.17 9.15 -5.33
CA ALA A 277 5.95 8.02 -5.85
C ALA A 277 7.46 8.31 -5.81
N ASP A 278 7.90 9.46 -6.35
CA ASP A 278 9.30 9.90 -6.33
C ASP A 278 9.87 9.96 -4.90
N MET A 279 9.07 10.42 -3.94
CA MET A 279 9.51 10.56 -2.55
C MET A 279 9.47 9.26 -1.75
N ARG A 280 8.53 8.37 -2.00
CA ARG A 280 8.35 7.12 -1.23
C ARG A 280 9.20 5.97 -1.77
N GLU A 281 9.57 5.98 -3.05
CA GLU A 281 10.42 4.93 -3.61
C GLU A 281 11.81 4.89 -2.96
N LEU A 282 12.36 6.04 -2.54
CA LEU A 282 13.66 6.17 -1.86
C LEU A 282 13.50 6.34 -0.34
N LYS A 283 13.94 5.34 0.41
CA LYS A 283 13.76 5.30 1.86
C LYS A 283 14.90 6.06 2.56
N THR A 284 14.58 6.85 3.57
CA THR A 284 15.63 7.36 4.47
C THR A 284 16.10 6.24 5.41
N LYS A 285 17.26 6.42 6.04
CA LYS A 285 17.82 5.45 6.99
C LYS A 285 16.82 5.00 8.07
N ASN A 286 16.09 5.95 8.68
CA ASN A 286 15.14 5.63 9.75
C ASN A 286 13.91 4.86 9.23
N GLU A 287 13.55 5.03 7.96
CA GLU A 287 12.47 4.26 7.32
C GLU A 287 12.93 2.83 7.03
N ILE A 288 14.16 2.67 6.54
CA ILE A 288 14.79 1.35 6.38
C ILE A 288 14.86 0.62 7.72
N GLU A 289 15.22 1.31 8.82
CA GLU A 289 15.25 0.70 10.16
C GLU A 289 13.88 0.24 10.66
N LEU A 290 12.78 0.85 10.23
CA LEU A 290 11.41 0.41 10.55
C LEU A 290 10.99 -0.77 9.66
N LEU A 291 11.27 -0.70 8.36
CA LEU A 291 11.07 -1.83 7.43
C LEU A 291 11.83 -3.08 7.88
N GLN A 292 13.11 -2.96 8.22
CA GLN A 292 13.92 -4.07 8.74
C GLN A 292 13.29 -4.73 9.98
N LYS A 293 12.60 -3.96 10.83
CA LYS A 293 11.90 -4.52 12.00
C LYS A 293 10.61 -5.24 11.59
N ALA A 294 9.82 -4.67 10.68
CA ALA A 294 8.66 -5.34 10.11
C ALA A 294 9.08 -6.69 9.51
N ILE A 295 10.16 -6.68 8.72
CA ILE A 295 10.71 -7.85 8.03
C ILE A 295 11.22 -8.89 9.03
N ALA A 296 12.00 -8.48 10.03
CA ALA A 296 12.50 -9.39 11.05
C ALA A 296 11.36 -10.04 11.84
N ILE A 297 10.27 -9.32 12.11
CA ILE A 297 9.07 -9.88 12.76
C ILE A 297 8.41 -10.93 11.86
N SER A 298 8.24 -10.64 10.56
CA SER A 298 7.70 -11.58 9.58
C SER A 298 8.55 -12.85 9.44
N VAL A 299 9.87 -12.68 9.41
CA VAL A 299 10.84 -13.79 9.38
C VAL A 299 10.68 -14.70 10.59
N VAL A 300 10.52 -14.15 11.80
CA VAL A 300 10.27 -14.97 13.00
C VAL A 300 8.94 -15.71 12.86
N GLY A 301 7.90 -15.07 12.29
CA GLY A 301 6.64 -15.74 11.99
C GLY A 301 6.82 -16.95 11.09
N GLN A 302 7.52 -16.78 9.96
CA GLN A 302 7.86 -17.85 9.02
C GLN A 302 8.60 -19.00 9.72
N ILE A 303 9.62 -18.69 10.53
CA ILE A 303 10.42 -19.67 11.26
C ILE A 303 9.57 -20.48 12.24
N GLU A 304 8.74 -19.82 13.05
CA GLU A 304 7.94 -20.49 14.07
C GLU A 304 6.85 -21.38 13.45
N VAL A 305 6.28 -20.97 12.31
CA VAL A 305 5.38 -21.83 11.52
C VAL A 305 6.11 -23.03 10.96
N MET A 306 7.30 -22.87 10.36
CA MET A 306 8.06 -24.00 9.83
C MET A 306 8.32 -25.07 10.91
N LYS A 307 8.68 -24.67 12.13
CA LYS A 307 8.89 -25.60 13.26
C LYS A 307 7.59 -26.28 13.71
N ALA A 308 6.47 -25.55 13.63
CA ALA A 308 5.17 -26.03 14.11
C ALA A 308 4.46 -26.94 13.09
N MET A 309 4.75 -26.76 11.80
CA MET A 309 4.08 -27.40 10.67
C MET A 309 3.94 -28.92 10.84
N HIS A 310 2.72 -29.42 10.62
CA HIS A 310 2.45 -30.85 10.47
C HIS A 310 1.21 -31.09 9.57
N PRO A 311 1.03 -32.32 9.03
CA PRO A 311 -0.05 -32.62 8.08
C PRO A 311 -1.48 -32.31 8.50
N GLN A 312 -1.77 -32.34 9.81
CA GLN A 312 -3.11 -32.15 10.36
C GLN A 312 -3.41 -30.70 10.73
N MET A 313 -2.46 -29.77 10.55
CA MET A 313 -2.76 -28.36 10.75
C MET A 313 -3.75 -27.88 9.69
N SER A 314 -4.51 -26.86 10.06
CA SER A 314 -5.30 -26.06 9.14
C SER A 314 -4.52 -24.85 8.63
N GLU A 315 -4.96 -24.27 7.51
CA GLU A 315 -4.45 -23.00 7.00
C GLU A 315 -4.68 -21.85 8.01
N ARG A 316 -5.77 -21.89 8.78
CA ARG A 316 -6.08 -20.91 9.85
C ARG A 316 -5.09 -20.96 11.00
N GLU A 317 -4.66 -22.14 11.40
CA GLU A 317 -3.67 -22.27 12.48
C GLU A 317 -2.34 -21.66 12.06
N ILE A 318 -1.91 -21.89 10.81
CA ILE A 318 -0.71 -21.29 10.24
C ILE A 318 -0.80 -19.76 10.26
N GLN A 319 -1.89 -19.20 9.73
CA GLN A 319 -2.15 -17.76 9.78
C GLN A 319 -2.08 -17.23 11.23
N GLY A 320 -2.75 -17.91 12.16
CA GLY A 320 -2.81 -17.51 13.56
C GLY A 320 -1.46 -17.49 14.26
N ILE A 321 -0.54 -18.41 13.90
CA ILE A 321 0.82 -18.43 14.48
C ILE A 321 1.63 -17.22 14.01
N HIS A 322 1.58 -16.89 12.71
CA HIS A 322 2.21 -15.67 12.19
C HIS A 322 1.71 -14.43 12.93
N GLU A 323 0.39 -14.23 12.93
CA GLU A 323 -0.21 -13.03 13.51
C GLU A 323 -0.01 -12.95 15.04
N PHE A 324 0.06 -14.09 15.73
CA PHE A 324 0.44 -14.12 17.14
C PHE A 324 1.86 -13.59 17.36
N VAL A 325 2.82 -14.02 16.52
CA VAL A 325 4.20 -13.50 16.55
C VAL A 325 4.20 -11.99 16.29
N TYR A 326 3.42 -11.52 15.32
CA TYR A 326 3.35 -10.08 14.96
C TYR A 326 2.89 -9.26 16.17
N ARG A 327 1.78 -9.66 16.78
CA ARG A 327 1.23 -9.02 17.98
C ARG A 327 2.19 -9.10 19.16
N LYS A 328 2.96 -10.19 19.30
CA LYS A 328 3.94 -10.35 20.38
C LYS A 328 5.07 -9.33 20.31
N TYR A 329 5.50 -8.94 19.11
CA TYR A 329 6.52 -7.92 18.89
C TYR A 329 5.96 -6.49 18.81
N GLY A 330 4.64 -6.34 18.91
CA GLY A 330 3.97 -5.03 18.87
C GLY A 330 3.80 -4.46 17.46
N ALA A 331 3.80 -5.33 16.44
CA ALA A 331 3.23 -4.96 15.13
C ALA A 331 1.74 -4.61 15.29
N ALA A 332 1.29 -3.67 14.47
CA ALA A 332 -0.07 -3.15 14.52
C ALA A 332 -1.07 -4.23 14.09
N ASP A 333 -0.79 -4.81 12.92
CA ASP A 333 -1.51 -5.89 12.25
C ASP A 333 -0.62 -6.47 11.14
N GLU A 334 -1.19 -7.31 10.28
CA GLU A 334 -0.68 -7.62 8.95
C GLU A 334 -0.71 -6.40 8.01
N GLY A 335 0.24 -6.31 7.07
CA GLY A 335 0.23 -5.25 6.05
C GLY A 335 -0.72 -5.51 4.89
N TYR A 336 -1.15 -6.76 4.73
CA TYR A 336 -2.11 -7.23 3.73
C TYR A 336 -2.72 -8.55 4.20
N PRO A 337 -3.91 -8.95 3.68
CA PRO A 337 -4.54 -10.19 4.08
C PRO A 337 -3.61 -11.39 3.88
N SER A 338 -3.33 -12.10 4.97
CA SER A 338 -2.52 -13.32 5.01
C SER A 338 -2.96 -14.34 3.96
N ILE A 339 -2.02 -14.88 3.18
CA ILE A 339 -2.25 -15.95 2.20
C ILE A 339 -1.62 -17.24 2.72
N VAL A 340 -2.44 -18.26 2.95
CA VAL A 340 -1.99 -19.59 3.35
C VAL A 340 -2.66 -20.63 2.46
N GLY A 341 -1.99 -21.01 1.37
CA GLY A 341 -2.52 -21.94 0.36
C GLY A 341 -1.89 -23.32 0.42
N GLY A 342 -2.59 -24.30 0.99
CA GLY A 342 -2.21 -25.71 0.97
C GLY A 342 -2.63 -26.42 -0.33
N GLY A 343 -1.69 -27.08 -1.02
CA GLY A 343 -1.95 -27.84 -2.25
C GLY A 343 -2.50 -26.96 -3.37
N GLU A 344 -3.68 -27.30 -3.89
CA GLU A 344 -4.36 -26.58 -4.97
C GLU A 344 -4.63 -25.10 -4.64
N ASN A 345 -4.81 -24.76 -3.36
CA ASN A 345 -5.02 -23.40 -2.92
C ASN A 345 -3.77 -22.53 -3.16
N GLY A 346 -2.57 -23.12 -3.11
CA GLY A 346 -1.32 -22.43 -3.45
C GLY A 346 -1.23 -22.00 -4.91
N CYS A 347 -2.10 -22.51 -5.79
CA CYS A 347 -2.19 -22.07 -7.19
C CYS A 347 -3.09 -20.84 -7.41
N VAL A 348 -3.71 -20.30 -6.34
CA VAL A 348 -4.56 -19.10 -6.38
C VAL A 348 -3.78 -17.94 -5.76
N LEU A 349 -3.40 -16.95 -6.58
CA LEU A 349 -2.39 -15.94 -6.21
C LEU A 349 -2.70 -15.16 -4.93
N HIS A 350 -3.96 -14.76 -4.74
CA HIS A 350 -4.44 -14.00 -3.58
C HIS A 350 -5.47 -14.81 -2.77
N TYR A 351 -5.20 -16.09 -2.55
CA TYR A 351 -6.04 -16.97 -1.72
C TYR A 351 -5.99 -16.52 -0.26
N ASN A 352 -7.08 -16.00 0.28
CA ASN A 352 -7.14 -15.49 1.65
C ASN A 352 -8.33 -16.05 2.46
N GLU A 353 -9.03 -17.04 1.92
CA GLU A 353 -10.04 -17.78 2.65
C GLU A 353 -9.41 -18.56 3.81
N ASN A 354 -8.22 -19.15 3.57
CA ASN A 354 -7.42 -19.90 4.54
C ASN A 354 -8.26 -20.92 5.33
N GLU A 355 -9.14 -21.69 4.68
CA GLU A 355 -10.13 -22.54 5.35
C GLU A 355 -9.84 -24.05 5.28
N LYS A 356 -8.79 -24.50 4.58
CA LYS A 356 -8.46 -25.93 4.52
C LYS A 356 -8.12 -26.45 5.92
N GLN A 357 -8.85 -27.48 6.33
CA GLN A 357 -8.78 -28.02 7.69
C GLN A 357 -7.59 -28.96 7.91
N GLU A 358 -7.14 -29.67 6.87
CA GLU A 358 -5.98 -30.57 6.94
C GLU A 358 -5.12 -30.43 5.68
N LEU A 359 -3.83 -30.16 5.87
CA LEU A 359 -2.86 -29.97 4.78
C LEU A 359 -2.42 -31.30 4.16
N ASN A 360 -2.57 -32.42 4.88
CA ASN A 360 -2.08 -33.73 4.47
C ASN A 360 -0.58 -33.68 4.13
N ASN A 361 -0.12 -34.27 3.01
CA ASN A 361 1.28 -34.22 2.56
C ASN A 361 1.47 -33.25 1.38
N GLN A 362 0.85 -32.06 1.44
CA GLN A 362 0.91 -31.05 0.38
C GLN A 362 2.03 -30.03 0.63
N LEU A 363 2.39 -29.28 -0.41
CA LEU A 363 3.09 -28.01 -0.20
C LEU A 363 2.11 -26.98 0.36
N VAL A 364 2.64 -26.03 1.12
CA VAL A 364 1.89 -24.92 1.69
C VAL A 364 2.64 -23.64 1.34
N LEU A 365 2.00 -22.79 0.54
CA LEU A 365 2.48 -21.46 0.22
C LEU A 365 1.97 -20.49 1.29
N MET A 366 2.88 -19.76 1.92
CA MET A 366 2.61 -18.86 3.03
C MET A 366 3.19 -17.50 2.70
N ASP A 367 2.34 -16.59 2.26
CA ASP A 367 2.66 -15.20 1.94
C ASP A 367 1.99 -14.26 2.95
N LEU A 368 2.82 -13.71 3.85
CA LEU A 368 2.37 -12.88 4.96
C LEU A 368 3.46 -11.89 5.39
N GLY A 369 3.07 -10.67 5.75
CA GLY A 369 3.95 -9.65 6.27
C GLY A 369 3.35 -8.85 7.43
N ALA A 370 4.14 -8.59 8.46
CA ALA A 370 3.76 -7.71 9.57
C ALA A 370 3.81 -6.23 9.16
N GLU A 371 2.88 -5.42 9.66
CA GLU A 371 2.97 -3.96 9.64
C GLU A 371 3.49 -3.43 10.98
N PHE A 372 4.65 -2.77 10.94
CA PHE A 372 5.31 -2.19 12.12
C PHE A 372 5.43 -0.67 11.99
N TYR A 373 4.64 0.05 12.79
CA TYR A 373 4.56 1.52 12.77
C TYR A 373 4.34 2.12 11.36
N GLY A 374 3.47 1.45 10.59
CA GLY A 374 3.07 1.83 9.25
C GLY A 374 3.90 1.24 8.12
N TYR A 375 5.08 0.68 8.40
CA TYR A 375 5.90 0.03 7.38
C TYR A 375 5.60 -1.47 7.35
N THR A 376 5.40 -2.02 6.16
CA THR A 376 5.08 -3.43 5.98
C THR A 376 6.24 -4.21 5.38
N ALA A 377 6.31 -5.49 5.74
CA ALA A 377 7.12 -6.50 5.07
C ALA A 377 6.28 -7.26 4.05
N ASP A 378 6.93 -8.03 3.19
CA ASP A 378 6.31 -8.97 2.25
C ASP A 378 7.24 -10.18 2.07
N VAL A 379 6.83 -11.33 2.62
CA VAL A 379 7.69 -12.52 2.69
C VAL A 379 6.85 -13.75 2.42
N THR A 380 7.13 -14.40 1.29
CA THR A 380 6.55 -15.68 0.92
C THR A 380 7.53 -16.83 1.13
N ARG A 381 7.06 -17.91 1.76
CA ARG A 381 7.74 -19.21 1.78
C ARG A 381 6.78 -20.32 1.37
N THR A 382 7.30 -21.29 0.63
CA THR A 382 6.55 -22.51 0.31
C THR A 382 7.23 -23.71 0.96
N VAL A 383 6.52 -24.48 1.79
CA VAL A 383 7.10 -25.59 2.58
C VAL A 383 6.25 -26.86 2.51
N PRO A 384 6.83 -28.07 2.65
CA PRO A 384 6.07 -29.31 2.69
C PRO A 384 5.45 -29.48 4.08
N SER A 385 4.14 -29.70 4.17
CA SER A 385 3.42 -29.85 5.45
C SER A 385 3.93 -30.99 6.34
N ASN A 386 4.64 -31.97 5.76
CA ASN A 386 5.25 -33.10 6.47
C ASN A 386 6.75 -32.92 6.76
N GLY A 387 7.34 -31.78 6.37
CA GLY A 387 8.74 -31.44 6.61
C GLY A 387 9.75 -32.01 5.62
N VAL A 388 9.33 -32.68 4.53
CA VAL A 388 10.24 -33.23 3.50
C VAL A 388 9.67 -33.03 2.10
N PHE A 389 10.45 -32.45 1.19
CA PHE A 389 10.03 -32.28 -0.20
C PHE A 389 10.04 -33.61 -0.95
N SER A 390 9.02 -33.87 -1.77
CA SER A 390 9.09 -34.93 -2.78
C SER A 390 10.09 -34.58 -3.89
N SER A 391 10.49 -35.58 -4.68
CA SER A 391 11.37 -35.36 -5.84
C SER A 391 10.79 -34.35 -6.84
N GLU A 392 9.49 -34.42 -7.10
CA GLU A 392 8.75 -33.52 -7.98
C GLU A 392 8.66 -32.12 -7.38
N GLN A 393 8.24 -32.01 -6.12
CA GLN A 393 8.16 -30.73 -5.42
C GLN A 393 9.52 -30.02 -5.42
N ARG A 394 10.59 -30.73 -5.09
CA ARG A 394 11.96 -30.19 -5.10
C ARG A 394 12.42 -29.77 -6.49
N ALA A 395 12.11 -30.55 -7.52
CA ALA A 395 12.50 -30.21 -8.89
C ALA A 395 11.86 -28.89 -9.36
N LEU A 396 10.60 -28.64 -9.01
CA LEU A 396 9.92 -27.39 -9.33
C LEU A 396 10.40 -26.23 -8.43
N TYR A 397 10.58 -26.51 -7.13
CA TYR A 397 11.08 -25.54 -6.15
C TYR A 397 12.45 -25.00 -6.53
N GLN A 398 13.36 -25.88 -7.00
CA GLN A 398 14.70 -25.49 -7.45
C GLN A 398 14.65 -24.42 -8.54
N ILE A 399 13.72 -24.52 -9.50
CA ILE A 399 13.60 -23.55 -10.58
C ILE A 399 13.22 -22.17 -10.03
N VAL A 400 12.27 -22.12 -9.08
CA VAL A 400 11.88 -20.87 -8.42
C VAL A 400 13.03 -20.30 -7.60
N TYR A 401 13.74 -21.14 -6.84
CA TYR A 401 14.91 -20.75 -6.05
C TYR A 401 16.04 -20.19 -6.93
N ASP A 402 16.39 -20.88 -8.01
CA ASP A 402 17.44 -20.44 -8.95
C ASP A 402 17.08 -19.11 -9.61
N SER A 403 15.80 -18.95 -9.97
CA SER A 403 15.27 -17.69 -10.52
C SER A 403 15.37 -16.55 -9.50
N GLN A 404 15.02 -16.82 -8.25
CA GLN A 404 15.07 -15.83 -7.18
C GLN A 404 16.52 -15.41 -6.90
N GLU A 405 17.44 -16.35 -6.74
CA GLU A 405 18.85 -16.05 -6.47
C GLU A 405 19.51 -15.23 -7.59
N ALA A 406 19.22 -15.59 -8.85
CA ALA A 406 19.70 -14.82 -9.99
C ALA A 406 19.12 -13.40 -10.01
N SER A 407 17.83 -13.26 -9.71
CA SER A 407 17.12 -11.98 -9.69
C SER A 407 17.56 -11.08 -8.53
N ILE A 408 17.73 -11.62 -7.33
CA ILE A 408 18.27 -10.91 -6.16
C ILE A 408 19.66 -10.38 -6.52
N LYS A 409 20.55 -11.23 -7.04
CA LYS A 409 21.90 -10.81 -7.45
C LYS A 409 21.87 -9.71 -8.52
N ALA A 410 20.88 -9.74 -9.41
CA ALA A 410 20.72 -8.74 -10.46
C ALA A 410 20.05 -7.43 -9.96
N ALA A 411 19.53 -7.36 -8.74
CA ALA A 411 18.92 -6.15 -8.16
C ALA A 411 19.96 -5.09 -7.75
N GLU A 412 20.86 -4.75 -8.69
CA GLU A 412 21.91 -3.75 -8.55
C GLU A 412 21.46 -2.39 -9.10
N VAL A 413 22.10 -1.33 -8.62
CA VAL A 413 21.87 0.04 -9.09
C VAL A 413 22.06 0.14 -10.61
N GLY A 414 21.09 0.75 -11.29
CA GLY A 414 21.10 0.95 -12.73
C GLY A 414 20.39 -0.12 -13.55
N ASN A 415 20.07 -1.29 -12.97
CA ASN A 415 19.21 -2.27 -13.63
C ASN A 415 17.73 -1.84 -13.55
N SER A 416 16.90 -2.32 -14.48
CA SER A 416 15.46 -2.03 -14.49
C SER A 416 14.64 -3.20 -13.94
N PHE A 417 13.45 -2.92 -13.40
CA PHE A 417 12.46 -3.94 -13.01
C PHE A 417 12.13 -4.91 -14.16
N ARG A 418 12.11 -4.39 -15.40
CA ARG A 418 11.88 -5.20 -16.59
C ARG A 418 13.01 -6.19 -16.83
N ASP A 419 14.26 -5.77 -16.68
CA ASP A 419 15.41 -6.65 -16.89
C ASP A 419 15.42 -7.78 -15.85
N LEU A 420 15.09 -7.47 -14.59
CA LEU A 420 14.92 -8.48 -13.54
C LEU A 420 13.83 -9.49 -13.93
N TYR A 421 12.65 -9.00 -14.32
CA TYR A 421 11.53 -9.87 -14.72
C TYR A 421 11.90 -10.77 -15.89
N LEU A 422 12.57 -10.25 -16.92
CA LEU A 422 12.99 -11.05 -18.08
C LEU A 422 14.00 -12.13 -17.68
N LEU A 423 14.97 -11.81 -16.81
CA LEU A 423 15.91 -12.79 -16.27
C LEU A 423 15.19 -13.92 -15.52
N SER A 424 14.27 -13.57 -14.62
CA SER A 424 13.45 -14.56 -13.90
C SER A 424 12.61 -15.43 -14.84
N TYR A 425 11.96 -14.78 -15.82
CA TYR A 425 11.11 -15.45 -16.79
C TYR A 425 11.89 -16.46 -17.63
N ASP A 426 13.08 -16.11 -18.10
CA ASP A 426 13.92 -17.00 -18.90
C ASP A 426 14.34 -18.23 -18.12
N ILE A 427 14.76 -18.07 -16.85
CA ILE A 427 15.13 -19.18 -15.96
C ILE A 427 13.94 -20.12 -15.74
N ILE A 428 12.76 -19.56 -15.44
CA ILE A 428 11.54 -20.34 -15.21
C ILE A 428 11.12 -21.07 -16.49
N ALA A 429 11.11 -20.39 -17.64
CA ALA A 429 10.75 -20.97 -18.92
C ALA A 429 11.68 -22.15 -19.27
N GLU A 430 12.99 -21.97 -19.14
CA GLU A 430 13.96 -23.04 -19.35
C GLU A 430 13.75 -24.23 -18.41
N GLY A 431 13.50 -23.96 -17.12
CA GLY A 431 13.24 -24.99 -16.11
C GLY A 431 11.98 -25.81 -16.44
N LEU A 432 10.88 -25.14 -16.77
CA LEU A 432 9.62 -25.79 -17.14
C LEU A 432 9.76 -26.61 -18.43
N MET A 433 10.54 -26.13 -19.41
CA MET A 433 10.87 -26.89 -20.63
C MET A 433 11.70 -28.15 -20.30
N LYS A 434 12.71 -28.04 -19.44
CA LYS A 434 13.55 -29.17 -19.00
C LYS A 434 12.73 -30.26 -18.30
N LEU A 435 11.70 -29.88 -17.55
CA LEU A 435 10.76 -30.80 -16.91
C LEU A 435 9.65 -31.33 -17.85
N GLY A 436 9.57 -30.84 -19.08
CA GLY A 436 8.55 -31.21 -20.06
C GLY A 436 7.14 -30.71 -19.73
N ILE A 437 7.03 -29.67 -18.91
CA ILE A 437 5.75 -29.05 -18.52
C ILE A 437 5.24 -28.13 -19.63
N ILE A 438 6.16 -27.44 -20.32
CA ILE A 438 5.89 -26.60 -21.50
C ILE A 438 6.79 -27.02 -22.67
N LYS A 439 6.40 -26.61 -23.88
CA LYS A 439 7.14 -26.87 -25.12
C LYS A 439 7.91 -25.65 -25.62
N GLU A 440 7.34 -24.46 -25.42
CA GLU A 440 7.90 -23.19 -25.90
C GLU A 440 7.98 -22.20 -24.74
N ALA A 441 9.02 -21.35 -24.71
CA ALA A 441 9.23 -20.40 -23.62
C ALA A 441 8.04 -19.46 -23.39
N SER A 442 7.33 -19.06 -24.46
CA SER A 442 6.14 -18.20 -24.36
C SER A 442 4.99 -18.80 -23.54
N GLU A 443 4.95 -20.12 -23.37
CA GLU A 443 3.94 -20.81 -22.57
C GLU A 443 4.18 -20.64 -21.06
N ALA A 444 5.37 -20.23 -20.63
CA ALA A 444 5.71 -20.05 -19.21
C ALA A 444 4.80 -19.02 -18.53
N LYS A 445 4.29 -18.01 -19.26
CA LYS A 445 3.34 -17.01 -18.73
C LYS A 445 2.05 -17.64 -18.18
N LYS A 446 1.69 -18.83 -18.63
CA LYS A 446 0.56 -19.59 -18.07
C LYS A 446 0.78 -20.01 -16.62
N TYR A 447 2.03 -20.28 -16.26
CA TYR A 447 2.44 -20.83 -14.98
C TYR A 447 3.20 -19.81 -14.11
N TYR A 448 3.66 -18.70 -14.69
CA TYR A 448 4.19 -17.53 -14.00
C TYR A 448 3.42 -16.26 -14.47
N PRO A 449 2.24 -15.99 -13.88
CA PRO A 449 1.28 -15.00 -14.41
C PRO A 449 1.41 -13.57 -13.84
N HIS A 450 2.32 -13.33 -12.89
CA HIS A 450 2.47 -12.04 -12.18
C HIS A 450 3.83 -11.39 -12.44
N GLY A 451 4.03 -10.19 -11.90
CA GLY A 451 5.32 -9.49 -11.92
C GLY A 451 6.35 -10.19 -11.02
N LEU A 452 7.60 -9.76 -11.10
CA LEU A 452 8.67 -10.28 -10.23
C LEU A 452 8.87 -9.44 -8.97
N SER A 453 8.53 -8.15 -9.03
CA SER A 453 9.01 -7.17 -8.06
C SER A 453 8.12 -5.95 -8.06
N HIS A 454 7.86 -5.44 -6.86
CA HIS A 454 7.28 -4.12 -6.61
C HIS A 454 8.06 -3.39 -5.52
N HIS A 455 7.85 -2.09 -5.41
CA HIS A 455 8.34 -1.35 -4.24
C HIS A 455 7.55 -1.76 -2.99
N ILE A 456 8.22 -1.72 -1.84
CA ILE A 456 7.59 -1.94 -0.53
C ILE A 456 7.98 -0.83 0.46
N GLY A 457 7.05 -0.46 1.35
CA GLY A 457 7.20 0.68 2.23
C GLY A 457 6.04 0.84 3.20
N LEU A 458 5.34 1.97 3.13
CA LEU A 458 4.12 2.21 3.92
C LEU A 458 2.88 1.51 3.35
N ASP A 459 2.98 1.03 2.11
CA ASP A 459 2.04 0.12 1.46
C ASP A 459 2.83 -1.15 1.06
N VAL A 460 2.16 -2.30 0.99
CA VAL A 460 2.77 -3.55 0.47
C VAL A 460 3.21 -3.36 -0.97
N HIS A 461 2.32 -2.81 -1.79
CA HIS A 461 2.61 -2.30 -3.12
C HIS A 461 2.84 -0.78 -3.04
N ASP A 462 4.00 -0.39 -2.53
CA ASP A 462 4.41 1.01 -2.35
C ASP A 462 4.47 1.73 -3.71
N PRO A 463 4.08 3.01 -3.80
CA PRO A 463 4.18 3.74 -5.04
C PRO A 463 5.65 3.93 -5.42
N GLY A 464 5.91 3.84 -6.72
CA GLY A 464 7.21 4.15 -7.30
C GLY A 464 7.07 4.37 -8.80
N ASN A 465 8.11 4.91 -9.41
CA ASN A 465 8.10 5.25 -10.83
C ASN A 465 8.55 4.10 -11.73
N TYR A 466 9.02 2.99 -11.14
CA TYR A 466 9.47 1.80 -11.87
C TYR A 466 10.50 2.12 -12.97
N LYS A 467 11.41 3.06 -12.68
CA LYS A 467 12.53 3.46 -13.55
C LYS A 467 13.70 2.47 -13.35
N LEU A 468 14.90 2.99 -13.13
CA LEU A 468 16.08 2.20 -12.79
C LEU A 468 16.21 2.08 -11.28
N LEU A 469 16.73 0.96 -10.82
CA LEU A 469 17.04 0.73 -9.42
C LEU A 469 18.10 1.73 -8.94
N ALA A 470 17.90 2.26 -7.74
CA ALA A 470 18.77 3.23 -7.10
C ALA A 470 19.01 2.87 -5.63
N PRO A 471 20.10 3.36 -5.01
CA PRO A 471 20.35 3.13 -3.59
C PRO A 471 19.16 3.58 -2.72
N ASN A 472 18.89 2.80 -1.67
CA ASN A 472 17.79 2.99 -0.71
C ASN A 472 16.38 2.72 -1.25
N MET A 473 16.24 2.12 -2.43
CA MET A 473 15.01 1.44 -2.80
C MET A 473 14.91 0.13 -2.00
N VAL A 474 13.72 -0.18 -1.51
CA VAL A 474 13.37 -1.51 -1.00
C VAL A 474 12.29 -2.07 -1.92
N ILE A 475 12.54 -3.26 -2.46
CA ILE A 475 11.69 -3.94 -3.44
C ILE A 475 11.53 -5.42 -3.06
N THR A 476 10.46 -6.06 -3.51
CA THR A 476 10.30 -7.52 -3.41
C THR A 476 11.01 -8.23 -4.58
N ILE A 477 11.39 -9.48 -4.40
CA ILE A 477 11.78 -10.41 -5.48
C ILE A 477 11.05 -11.74 -5.27
N GLU A 478 9.98 -11.94 -6.04
CA GLU A 478 8.93 -12.95 -5.81
C GLU A 478 8.62 -13.84 -7.04
N PRO A 479 9.60 -14.59 -7.60
CA PRO A 479 9.27 -15.55 -8.65
C PRO A 479 8.31 -16.63 -8.14
N GLY A 480 7.45 -17.12 -9.04
CA GLY A 480 6.50 -18.18 -8.71
C GLY A 480 6.11 -19.06 -9.89
N ILE A 481 5.77 -20.31 -9.58
CA ILE A 481 5.24 -21.30 -10.52
C ILE A 481 3.95 -21.89 -9.94
N TYR A 482 2.87 -21.87 -10.71
CA TYR A 482 1.55 -22.34 -10.28
C TYR A 482 0.95 -23.28 -11.30
N ILE A 483 0.86 -24.57 -11.00
CA ILE A 483 0.36 -25.59 -11.94
C ILE A 483 -0.98 -26.12 -11.43
N PRO A 484 -2.12 -25.50 -11.79
CA PRO A 484 -3.43 -25.97 -11.34
C PRO A 484 -3.79 -27.33 -11.95
N GLN A 485 -4.66 -28.07 -11.27
CA GLN A 485 -5.25 -29.31 -11.79
C GLN A 485 -5.80 -29.15 -13.22
N GLY A 486 -5.59 -30.17 -14.04
CA GLY A 486 -6.04 -30.16 -15.44
C GLY A 486 -5.10 -29.40 -16.39
N SER A 487 -3.97 -28.89 -15.90
CA SER A 487 -2.89 -28.39 -16.74
C SER A 487 -2.45 -29.45 -17.76
N PRO A 488 -2.16 -29.07 -19.03
CA PRO A 488 -1.79 -30.00 -20.11
C PRO A 488 -0.36 -30.53 -19.98
N CYS A 489 -0.03 -31.10 -18.83
CA CYS A 489 1.24 -31.72 -18.49
C CYS A 489 0.98 -33.01 -17.68
N ASP A 490 2.03 -33.72 -17.30
CA ASP A 490 1.93 -34.90 -16.42
C ASP A 490 1.21 -34.54 -15.10
N PRO A 491 0.15 -35.27 -14.68
CA PRO A 491 -0.60 -34.98 -13.45
C PRO A 491 0.23 -34.94 -12.16
N LYS A 492 1.44 -35.50 -12.14
CA LYS A 492 2.35 -35.39 -10.98
C LYS A 492 2.75 -33.94 -10.65
N TRP A 493 2.59 -33.02 -11.60
CA TRP A 493 2.88 -31.60 -11.42
C TRP A 493 1.66 -30.78 -10.98
N TRP A 494 0.46 -31.37 -10.97
CA TRP A 494 -0.76 -30.65 -10.63
C TRP A 494 -0.80 -30.27 -9.16
N ASN A 495 -1.46 -29.13 -8.88
CA ASN A 495 -1.66 -28.57 -7.55
C ASN A 495 -0.36 -28.21 -6.83
N LEU A 496 0.70 -27.95 -7.60
CA LEU A 496 1.95 -27.38 -7.09
C LEU A 496 1.94 -25.88 -7.36
N GLY A 497 1.70 -25.10 -6.31
CA GLY A 497 1.93 -23.67 -6.27
C GLY A 497 3.15 -23.36 -5.40
N ILE A 498 4.14 -22.69 -5.98
CA ILE A 498 5.40 -22.33 -5.31
C ILE A 498 5.69 -20.87 -5.60
N ARG A 499 5.85 -20.08 -4.54
CA ARG A 499 6.45 -18.75 -4.57
C ARG A 499 7.50 -18.67 -3.47
N ILE A 500 8.58 -17.95 -3.75
CA ILE A 500 9.63 -17.61 -2.79
C ILE A 500 9.87 -16.12 -2.95
N GLU A 501 9.76 -15.38 -1.86
CA GLU A 501 9.79 -13.92 -1.90
C GLU A 501 10.62 -13.35 -0.76
N ASP A 502 11.38 -12.31 -1.09
CA ASP A 502 12.19 -11.57 -0.13
C ASP A 502 12.14 -10.07 -0.39
N ASP A 503 12.28 -9.32 0.70
CA ASP A 503 12.46 -7.89 0.70
C ASP A 503 13.94 -7.52 0.53
N ILE A 504 14.26 -6.86 -0.58
CA ILE A 504 15.62 -6.54 -1.01
C ILE A 504 15.87 -5.04 -0.90
N LEU A 505 16.87 -4.66 -0.10
CA LEU A 505 17.42 -3.32 -0.08
C LEU A 505 18.47 -3.17 -1.17
N VAL A 506 18.23 -2.28 -2.13
CA VAL A 506 19.22 -1.91 -3.15
C VAL A 506 20.23 -0.94 -2.54
N THR A 507 21.52 -1.28 -2.61
CA THR A 507 22.62 -0.41 -2.13
C THR A 507 23.64 -0.13 -3.23
N SER A 508 24.54 0.81 -3.00
CA SER A 508 25.68 1.06 -3.90
C SER A 508 26.70 -0.08 -3.97
N GLU A 509 26.68 -1.00 -3.01
CA GLU A 509 27.62 -2.14 -2.91
C GLU A 509 27.01 -3.46 -3.39
N GLY A 510 25.74 -3.43 -3.77
CA GLY A 510 24.95 -4.60 -4.18
C GLY A 510 23.63 -4.72 -3.41
N PRO A 511 22.80 -5.70 -3.78
CA PRO A 511 21.54 -6.01 -3.09
C PRO A 511 21.80 -6.60 -1.69
N VAL A 512 20.99 -6.22 -0.72
CA VAL A 512 20.96 -6.82 0.62
C VAL A 512 19.59 -7.45 0.82
N ASN A 513 19.54 -8.77 0.98
CA ASN A 513 18.33 -9.48 1.33
C ASN A 513 18.03 -9.28 2.82
N LEU A 514 16.95 -8.54 3.13
CA LEU A 514 16.55 -8.19 4.49
C LEU A 514 15.80 -9.33 5.21
N SER A 515 15.26 -10.29 4.45
CA SER A 515 14.50 -11.45 4.95
C SER A 515 15.28 -12.77 4.86
N ALA A 516 16.59 -12.71 4.64
CA ALA A 516 17.47 -13.86 4.43
C ALA A 516 17.46 -14.89 5.58
N ASP A 517 17.14 -14.45 6.80
CA ASP A 517 17.08 -15.29 8.00
C ASP A 517 15.90 -16.29 7.98
N ALA A 518 14.86 -16.07 7.15
CA ALA A 518 13.86 -17.10 6.88
C ALA A 518 14.40 -18.03 5.78
N PRO A 519 14.66 -19.32 6.07
CA PRO A 519 15.36 -20.20 5.13
C PRO A 519 14.58 -20.40 3.83
N ARG A 520 15.33 -20.53 2.73
CA ARG A 520 14.80 -20.67 1.37
C ARG A 520 15.32 -21.90 0.67
N GLU A 521 16.57 -22.29 0.93
CA GLU A 521 17.05 -23.55 0.36
C GLU A 521 16.25 -24.71 0.97
N TRP A 522 15.75 -25.63 0.14
CA TRP A 522 14.91 -26.74 0.62
C TRP A 522 15.60 -27.54 1.74
N SER A 523 16.93 -27.66 1.69
CA SER A 523 17.72 -28.40 2.68
C SER A 523 17.73 -27.73 4.05
N GLU A 524 17.75 -26.39 4.08
CA GLU A 524 17.68 -25.58 5.29
C GLU A 524 16.26 -25.56 5.86
N ILE A 525 15.24 -25.48 4.99
CA ILE A 525 13.83 -25.62 5.38
C ILE A 525 13.62 -26.98 6.05
N GLU A 526 14.00 -28.09 5.40
CA GLU A 526 13.87 -29.43 5.99
C GLU A 526 14.65 -29.59 7.30
N ALA A 527 15.79 -28.91 7.45
CA ALA A 527 16.55 -28.91 8.70
C ALA A 527 15.80 -28.16 9.81
N LEU A 528 15.28 -26.96 9.52
CA LEU A 528 14.54 -26.14 10.48
C LEU A 528 13.25 -26.82 10.93
N MET A 529 12.51 -27.45 10.01
CA MET A 529 11.25 -28.14 10.31
C MET A 529 11.43 -29.38 11.23
N ARG A 530 12.66 -29.90 11.37
CA ARG A 530 12.97 -30.97 12.34
C ARG A 530 13.14 -30.46 13.77
N GLU A 531 13.32 -29.15 13.95
CA GLU A 531 13.44 -28.57 15.29
C GLU A 531 12.13 -28.71 16.09
N GLU A 532 12.25 -28.70 17.41
CA GLU A 532 11.09 -28.81 18.29
C GLU A 532 10.36 -27.45 18.39
N SER A 533 9.12 -27.38 17.91
CA SER A 533 8.26 -26.22 18.19
C SER A 533 7.70 -26.24 19.61
N VAL A 534 7.72 -25.07 20.26
CA VAL A 534 7.07 -24.86 21.56
C VAL A 534 5.56 -25.09 21.52
N LEU A 535 4.93 -24.91 20.35
CA LEU A 535 3.49 -25.09 20.16
C LEU A 535 3.06 -26.55 20.29
N LYS A 536 3.97 -27.52 20.11
CA LYS A 536 3.68 -28.95 20.40
C LYS A 536 3.28 -29.19 21.86
N LYS A 537 3.68 -28.32 22.78
CA LYS A 537 3.32 -28.38 24.21
C LYS A 537 2.12 -27.50 24.56
N PHE A 538 1.65 -26.68 23.62
CA PHE A 538 0.51 -25.77 23.80
C PHE A 538 -0.79 -26.48 23.38
N VAL A 539 -1.29 -27.35 24.26
CA VAL A 539 -2.51 -28.14 24.00
C VAL A 539 -3.73 -27.43 24.58
N LEU A 540 -4.68 -27.07 23.73
CA LEU A 540 -5.98 -26.52 24.13
C LEU A 540 -7.01 -27.65 24.29
N PRO A 541 -8.04 -27.49 25.13
CA PRO A 541 -9.14 -28.45 25.22
C PRO A 541 -9.93 -28.51 23.91
N GLU A 542 -10.42 -29.71 23.57
CA GLU A 542 -11.34 -29.91 22.43
C GLU A 542 -12.59 -29.02 22.58
N ILE A 543 -13.05 -28.42 21.49
CA ILE A 543 -14.15 -27.45 21.52
C ILE A 543 -15.45 -28.06 22.06
N GLU A 544 -15.71 -29.34 21.79
CA GLU A 544 -16.86 -30.09 22.30
C GLU A 544 -16.81 -30.25 23.83
N THR A 545 -15.65 -30.12 24.45
CA THR A 545 -15.50 -30.16 25.92
C THR A 545 -15.70 -28.79 26.58
N LEU A 546 -15.70 -27.70 25.80
CA LEU A 546 -15.89 -26.34 26.29
C LEU A 546 -17.37 -25.98 26.50
N VAL A 547 -18.26 -26.58 25.70
CA VAL A 547 -19.70 -26.33 25.76
C VAL A 547 -20.36 -27.47 26.53
N LYS A 548 -21.09 -27.14 27.60
CA LYS A 548 -21.83 -28.09 28.44
C LYS A 548 -23.29 -28.19 28.09
#